data_AF-A0A0B7MVG8-F1
#
_entry.id   AF-A0A0B7MVG8-F1
#
_cell.length_a   1.000
_cell.length_b   1.000
_cell.length_c   1.000
_cell.angle_alpha   90.00
_cell.angle_beta   90.00
_cell.angle_gamma   90.00
#
_symmetry.space_group_name_H-M   'P 1'
#
loop_
_entity.id
_entity.type
_entity.pdbx_description
1 polymer ?
#
loop_
_entity_poly.entity_id
_entity_poly.type
_entity_poly.pdbx_seq_one_letter_code
_entity_poly.pdbx_strand_id
1 'polypeptide(L)'
;KFYSRPESDWPDSLKDLLTKHRNQFYVTNGIIYKIKKGSKNTSDQDLKYIPFGKRADLVVDFHSGFGHTGQANVYHYMKNRVWWPNMQSDINLWLSRCPQCQLSQRAVKATHHAPMKPLDIPPPFARWHLDFIGELPITKNNNKWILVAVDYATNWPIIKAVPQATGEAIVNFIYEEIVQKFGNPVEIFTDRGQNFMSKVLQQYMVKIKAKHTLTSAFHPRSNSKCERVNQIIKSMLKKYVNGDVHSWDEYLDTVSFACRIRRHRTTGYSPFFLVYGVHPRIPGDFHRPFIQDTTETDPELLTENALQRIRQLREKRFI
;
A
#
# COMPACT_ATOMS: atom_id res chain seq x y z
N LYS A 1 7.76 8.93 -32.13
CA LYS A 1 8.14 10.29 -32.62
C LYS A 1 6.93 10.93 -33.29
N PHE A 2 5.91 11.32 -32.53
CA PHE A 2 4.56 11.55 -33.09
C PHE A 2 4.19 13.04 -33.21
N TYR A 3 4.74 13.93 -32.38
CA TYR A 3 4.49 15.37 -32.45
C TYR A 3 5.69 16.13 -33.06
N SER A 4 6.70 15.39 -33.51
CA SER A 4 7.79 15.90 -34.36
C SER A 4 7.48 15.69 -35.85
N ARG A 5 6.31 15.15 -36.18
CA ARG A 5 5.85 15.00 -37.56
C ARG A 5 4.99 16.20 -37.95
N PRO A 6 5.06 16.65 -39.21
CA PRO A 6 4.14 17.67 -39.72
C PRO A 6 2.68 17.23 -39.48
N GLU A 7 1.79 18.20 -39.27
CA GLU A 7 0.36 17.96 -38.95
C GLU A 7 -0.37 17.06 -39.96
N SER A 8 0.19 16.93 -41.17
CA SER A 8 -0.20 15.99 -42.22
C SER A 8 -0.13 14.52 -41.79
N ASP A 9 0.81 14.16 -40.91
CA ASP A 9 1.15 12.76 -40.58
C ASP A 9 0.51 12.29 -39.26
N TRP A 10 -0.33 13.13 -38.65
CA TRP A 10 -1.11 12.74 -37.49
C TRP A 10 -2.22 11.78 -37.93
N PRO A 11 -2.46 10.66 -37.22
CA PRO A 11 -3.59 9.77 -37.46
C PRO A 11 -4.89 10.55 -37.39
N ASP A 12 -5.70 10.40 -38.43
CA ASP A 12 -6.92 11.18 -38.59
C ASP A 12 -7.90 10.98 -37.42
N SER A 13 -7.85 9.84 -36.72
CA SER A 13 -8.65 9.55 -35.54
C SER A 13 -8.32 10.39 -34.29
N LEU A 14 -7.15 11.04 -34.25
CA LEU A 14 -6.68 11.83 -33.10
C LEU A 14 -6.44 13.30 -33.44
N LYS A 15 -6.56 13.70 -34.72
CA LYS A 15 -6.25 15.04 -35.22
C LYS A 15 -7.01 16.14 -34.46
N ASP A 16 -8.33 16.01 -34.34
CA ASP A 16 -9.17 17.01 -33.64
C ASP A 16 -8.83 17.16 -32.15
N LEU A 17 -8.54 16.06 -31.46
CA LEU A 17 -8.19 16.08 -30.04
C LEU A 17 -6.83 16.77 -29.82
N LEU A 18 -5.88 16.52 -30.71
CA LEU A 18 -4.51 17.04 -30.65
C LEU A 18 -4.45 18.52 -31.00
N THR A 19 -5.20 18.94 -32.03
CA THR A 19 -5.33 20.36 -32.41
C THR A 19 -6.01 21.16 -31.30
N LYS A 20 -7.07 20.61 -30.70
CA LYS A 20 -7.84 21.27 -29.63
C LYS A 20 -7.09 21.40 -28.30
N HIS A 21 -6.13 20.51 -28.03
CA HIS A 21 -5.39 20.48 -26.77
C HIS A 21 -3.87 20.62 -26.94
N ARG A 22 -3.40 21.26 -28.03
CA ARG A 22 -1.98 21.43 -28.38
C ARG A 22 -1.10 21.94 -27.21
N ASN A 23 -1.66 22.81 -26.37
CA ASN A 23 -0.97 23.41 -25.22
C ASN A 23 -0.90 22.49 -23.98
N GLN A 24 -1.43 21.27 -24.05
CA GLN A 24 -1.47 20.29 -22.96
C GLN A 24 -0.61 19.05 -23.25
N PHE A 25 0.10 18.98 -24.38
CA PHE A 25 0.88 17.80 -24.76
C PHE A 25 2.20 18.17 -25.43
N TYR A 26 3.23 17.37 -25.22
CA TYR A 26 4.49 17.46 -25.96
C TYR A 26 5.09 16.08 -26.23
N VAL A 27 6.10 16.01 -27.11
CA VAL A 27 6.84 14.77 -27.39
C VAL A 27 8.33 14.95 -27.17
N THR A 28 8.89 14.01 -26.42
CA THR A 28 10.34 13.87 -26.23
C THR A 28 10.71 12.41 -26.44
N ASN A 29 11.81 12.16 -27.17
CA ASN A 29 12.30 10.81 -27.50
C ASN A 29 11.25 9.88 -28.13
N GLY A 30 10.29 10.48 -28.82
CA GLY A 30 9.21 9.77 -29.48
C GLY A 30 8.10 9.24 -28.59
N ILE A 31 8.10 9.57 -27.30
CA ILE A 31 7.03 9.30 -26.34
C ILE A 31 6.20 10.58 -26.17
N ILE A 32 4.88 10.41 -26.07
CA ILE A 32 3.91 11.49 -25.89
C ILE A 32 3.67 11.71 -24.41
N TYR A 33 3.73 12.96 -23.95
CA TYR A 33 3.45 13.35 -22.58
C TYR A 33 2.31 14.35 -22.54
N LYS A 34 1.42 14.20 -21.56
CA LYS A 34 0.41 15.19 -21.19
C LYS A 34 0.95 16.07 -20.08
N ILE A 35 0.93 17.37 -20.32
CA ILE A 35 1.20 18.41 -19.33
C ILE A 35 -0.05 18.54 -18.46
N LYS A 36 0.06 18.12 -17.21
CA LYS A 36 -0.92 18.42 -16.19
C LYS A 36 -0.48 19.68 -15.48
N LYS A 37 -1.14 20.81 -15.81
CA LYS A 37 -0.87 22.09 -15.16
C LYS A 37 -1.05 21.98 -13.66
N GLY A 38 -0.02 22.38 -12.94
CA GLY A 38 -0.05 22.50 -11.50
C GLY A 38 -1.00 23.59 -11.01
N SER A 39 -1.41 23.56 -9.74
CA SER A 39 -2.02 24.73 -9.10
C SER A 39 -1.00 25.88 -9.02
N LYS A 40 -1.41 27.10 -8.65
CA LYS A 40 -0.67 28.39 -8.76
C LYS A 40 0.81 28.41 -8.28
N ASN A 41 1.30 27.38 -7.57
CA ASN A 41 2.68 27.22 -7.08
C ASN A 41 3.33 25.86 -7.45
N THR A 42 2.86 25.16 -8.49
CA THR A 42 3.30 23.80 -8.85
C THR A 42 3.83 23.76 -10.28
N SER A 43 5.01 23.17 -10.49
CA SER A 43 5.52 22.88 -11.82
C SER A 43 4.64 21.85 -12.54
N ASP A 44 4.58 21.98 -13.85
CA ASP A 44 3.82 21.11 -14.75
C ASP A 44 4.24 19.64 -14.59
N GLN A 45 3.26 18.73 -14.41
CA GLN A 45 3.51 17.29 -14.28
C GLN A 45 3.31 16.57 -15.61
N ASP A 46 4.32 15.79 -16.02
CA ASP A 46 4.32 15.10 -17.30
C ASP A 46 3.83 13.65 -17.16
N LEU A 47 2.63 13.39 -17.68
CA LEU A 47 2.03 12.07 -17.66
C LEU A 47 2.24 11.38 -19.01
N LYS A 48 2.87 10.20 -19.00
CA LYS A 48 3.09 9.44 -20.24
C LYS A 48 1.77 8.97 -20.85
N TYR A 49 1.54 9.30 -22.11
CA TYR A 49 0.39 8.80 -22.86
C TYR A 49 0.58 7.33 -23.23
N ILE A 50 -0.46 6.51 -23.00
CA ILE A 50 -0.44 5.08 -23.31
C ILE A 50 -1.32 4.77 -24.54
N PRO A 51 -0.74 4.24 -25.63
CA PRO A 51 -1.49 3.80 -26.80
C PRO A 51 -2.45 2.66 -26.47
N PHE A 52 -3.61 2.62 -27.15
CA PHE A 52 -4.69 1.66 -26.88
C PHE A 52 -4.20 0.21 -26.71
N GLY A 53 -3.37 -0.28 -27.64
CA GLY A 53 -2.87 -1.66 -27.61
C GLY A 53 -1.99 -2.04 -26.42
N LYS A 54 -1.55 -1.09 -25.58
CA LYS A 54 -0.76 -1.36 -24.37
C LYS A 54 -1.53 -1.15 -23.06
N ARG A 55 -2.77 -0.64 -23.13
CA ARG A 55 -3.49 -0.21 -21.92
C ARG A 55 -4.01 -1.39 -21.11
N ALA A 56 -4.57 -2.40 -21.79
CA ALA A 56 -5.12 -3.58 -21.12
C ALA A 56 -4.04 -4.34 -20.37
N ASP A 57 -2.91 -4.63 -21.02
CA ASP A 57 -1.75 -5.29 -20.41
C ASP A 57 -1.24 -4.51 -19.20
N LEU A 58 -1.06 -3.19 -19.35
CA LEU A 58 -0.62 -2.33 -18.24
C LEU A 58 -1.61 -2.38 -17.06
N VAL A 59 -2.92 -2.33 -17.32
CA VAL A 59 -3.93 -2.44 -16.26
C VAL A 59 -3.90 -3.81 -15.59
N VAL A 60 -3.71 -4.88 -16.36
CA VAL A 60 -3.55 -6.25 -15.85
C VAL A 60 -2.29 -6.40 -15.01
N ASP A 61 -1.18 -5.78 -15.41
CA ASP A 61 0.09 -5.78 -14.67
C ASP A 61 -0.08 -5.12 -13.30
N PHE A 62 -0.65 -3.91 -13.25
CA PHE A 62 -0.94 -3.23 -11.99
C PHE A 62 -1.99 -3.95 -11.15
N HIS A 63 -2.99 -4.56 -11.79
CA HIS A 63 -4.02 -5.29 -11.08
C HIS A 63 -3.46 -6.57 -10.44
N SER A 64 -2.89 -7.45 -11.26
CA SER A 64 -2.42 -8.78 -10.88
C SER A 64 -1.16 -8.70 -10.03
N GLY A 65 -0.21 -7.84 -10.41
CA GLY A 65 1.05 -7.62 -9.69
C GLY A 65 0.90 -7.03 -8.29
N PHE A 66 -0.26 -6.47 -7.94
CA PHE A 66 -0.58 -5.96 -6.59
C PHE A 66 -1.76 -6.69 -5.94
N GLY A 67 -1.88 -8.00 -6.18
CA GLY A 67 -2.79 -8.89 -5.49
C GLY A 67 -4.24 -8.72 -5.91
N HIS A 68 -4.47 -8.51 -7.21
CA HIS A 68 -5.78 -8.22 -7.80
C HIS A 68 -6.47 -7.05 -7.08
N THR A 69 -5.77 -5.92 -7.01
CA THR A 69 -6.27 -4.74 -6.31
C THR A 69 -7.51 -4.17 -7.00
N GLY A 70 -8.38 -3.54 -6.20
CA GLY A 70 -9.66 -3.01 -6.70
C GLY A 70 -9.47 -1.85 -7.68
N GLN A 71 -10.50 -1.62 -8.49
CA GLN A 71 -10.53 -0.60 -9.55
C GLN A 71 -10.01 0.77 -9.13
N ALA A 72 -10.49 1.28 -7.99
CA ALA A 72 -10.06 2.58 -7.47
C ALA A 72 -8.55 2.62 -7.20
N ASN A 73 -7.98 1.55 -6.64
CA ASN A 73 -6.55 1.49 -6.33
C ASN A 73 -5.69 1.41 -7.59
N VAL A 74 -6.11 0.63 -8.60
CA VAL A 74 -5.41 0.60 -9.89
C VAL A 74 -5.39 2.00 -10.51
N TYR A 75 -6.54 2.69 -10.53
CA TYR A 75 -6.58 4.08 -10.99
C TYR A 75 -5.66 4.99 -10.18
N HIS A 76 -5.63 4.88 -8.85
CA HIS A 76 -4.73 5.67 -8.00
C HIS A 76 -3.25 5.39 -8.26
N TYR A 77 -2.87 4.14 -8.55
CA TYR A 77 -1.50 3.81 -8.94
C TYR A 77 -1.14 4.45 -10.29
N MET A 78 -2.07 4.50 -11.22
CA MET A 78 -1.78 4.92 -12.59
C MET A 78 -1.91 6.44 -12.80
N LYS A 79 -2.82 7.12 -12.09
CA LYS A 79 -3.19 8.53 -12.34
C LYS A 79 -2.06 9.56 -12.25
N ASN A 80 -0.99 9.24 -11.54
CA ASN A 80 0.19 10.10 -11.36
C ASN A 80 1.38 9.64 -12.21
N ARG A 81 1.23 8.59 -13.03
CA ARG A 81 2.29 7.97 -13.82
C ARG A 81 2.00 8.01 -15.31
N VAL A 82 0.75 7.74 -15.67
CA VAL A 82 0.30 7.56 -17.05
C VAL A 82 -1.05 8.22 -17.28
N TRP A 83 -1.37 8.47 -18.54
CA TRP A 83 -2.64 9.07 -18.93
C TRP A 83 -3.16 8.55 -20.27
N TRP A 84 -4.48 8.43 -20.37
CA TRP A 84 -5.21 8.36 -21.63
C TRP A 84 -6.67 8.83 -21.40
N PRO A 85 -7.42 9.17 -22.47
CA PRO A 85 -8.84 9.53 -22.34
C PRO A 85 -9.66 8.40 -21.72
N ASN A 86 -10.56 8.73 -20.79
CA ASN A 86 -11.46 7.76 -20.13
C ASN A 86 -10.76 6.65 -19.33
N MET A 87 -9.52 6.88 -18.88
CA MET A 87 -8.73 5.90 -18.12
C MET A 87 -9.47 5.23 -16.96
N GLN A 88 -10.23 5.98 -16.17
CA GLN A 88 -10.98 5.40 -15.05
C GLN A 88 -12.08 4.45 -15.52
N SER A 89 -12.79 4.80 -16.59
CA SER A 89 -13.84 3.96 -17.17
C SER A 89 -13.27 2.68 -17.78
N ASP A 90 -12.15 2.78 -18.50
CA ASP A 90 -11.46 1.62 -19.09
C ASP A 90 -10.98 0.65 -18.00
N ILE A 91 -10.35 1.17 -16.93
CA ILE A 91 -9.91 0.37 -15.78
C ILE A 91 -11.10 -0.35 -15.14
N ASN A 92 -12.21 0.36 -14.93
CA ASN A 92 -13.41 -0.23 -14.35
C ASN A 92 -13.92 -1.38 -15.22
N LEU A 93 -14.04 -1.16 -16.52
CA LEU A 93 -14.50 -2.15 -17.50
C LEU A 93 -13.61 -3.41 -17.51
N TRP A 94 -12.29 -3.26 -17.68
CA TRP A 94 -11.39 -4.40 -17.74
C TRP A 94 -11.38 -5.20 -16.45
N LEU A 95 -11.32 -4.54 -15.29
CA LEU A 95 -11.24 -5.23 -14.01
C LEU A 95 -12.57 -5.82 -13.54
N SER A 96 -13.70 -5.27 -14.01
CA SER A 96 -15.01 -5.88 -13.77
C SER A 96 -15.13 -7.29 -14.34
N ARG A 97 -14.31 -7.64 -15.35
CA ARG A 97 -14.30 -8.93 -16.05
C ARG A 97 -13.20 -9.86 -15.57
N CYS A 98 -12.44 -9.49 -14.55
CA CYS A 98 -11.36 -10.35 -14.04
C CYS A 98 -11.94 -11.65 -13.44
N PRO A 99 -11.66 -12.83 -14.01
CA PRO A 99 -12.25 -14.09 -13.54
C PRO A 99 -11.89 -14.39 -12.08
N GLN A 100 -10.61 -14.17 -11.71
CA GLN A 100 -10.11 -14.38 -10.35
C GLN A 100 -10.84 -13.50 -9.32
N CYS A 101 -11.15 -12.25 -9.68
CA CYS A 101 -11.92 -11.37 -8.81
C CYS A 101 -13.37 -11.81 -8.69
N GLN A 102 -14.03 -12.13 -9.81
CA GLN A 102 -15.44 -12.55 -9.82
C GLN A 102 -15.66 -13.83 -9.00
N LEU A 103 -14.79 -14.82 -9.16
CA LEU A 103 -14.85 -16.07 -8.39
C LEU A 103 -14.59 -15.87 -6.88
N SER A 104 -13.89 -14.79 -6.51
CA SER A 104 -13.52 -14.50 -5.11
C SER A 104 -14.50 -13.58 -4.38
N GLN A 105 -15.48 -12.98 -5.07
CA GLN A 105 -16.41 -12.03 -4.45
C GLN A 105 -17.34 -12.73 -3.44
N ARG A 106 -17.34 -12.24 -2.19
CA ARG A 106 -18.34 -12.61 -1.18
C ARG A 106 -19.55 -11.68 -1.29
N ALA A 107 -20.74 -12.21 -1.00
CA ALA A 107 -21.96 -11.41 -0.87
C ALA A 107 -21.79 -10.31 0.18
N VAL A 108 -22.17 -9.07 -0.16
CA VAL A 108 -22.11 -7.92 0.74
C VAL A 108 -23.16 -8.11 1.83
N LYS A 109 -22.75 -8.48 3.05
CA LYS A 109 -23.60 -8.35 4.23
C LYS A 109 -23.54 -6.89 4.70
N ALA A 110 -24.65 -6.17 4.57
CA ALA A 110 -24.80 -4.85 5.15
C ALA A 110 -24.94 -4.98 6.67
N THR A 111 -23.84 -4.87 7.41
CA THR A 111 -23.89 -4.72 8.87
C THR A 111 -23.74 -3.24 9.21
N HIS A 112 -24.83 -2.63 9.65
CA HIS A 112 -24.83 -1.30 10.27
C HIS A 112 -24.04 -1.37 11.58
N HIS A 113 -22.97 -0.59 11.68
CA HIS A 113 -22.27 -0.38 12.95
C HIS A 113 -22.56 1.04 13.44
N ALA A 114 -22.91 1.17 14.72
CA ALA A 114 -23.16 2.44 15.38
C ALA A 114 -21.93 3.38 15.28
N PRO A 115 -22.14 4.71 15.23
CA PRO A 115 -21.08 5.70 15.28
C PRO A 115 -20.37 5.60 16.64
N MET A 116 -19.04 5.57 16.62
CA MET A 116 -18.23 5.26 17.80
C MET A 116 -17.16 6.33 17.97
N LYS A 117 -16.87 6.68 19.22
CA LYS A 117 -15.83 7.66 19.56
C LYS A 117 -14.45 7.12 19.16
N PRO A 118 -13.64 7.86 18.39
CA PRO A 118 -12.25 7.50 18.13
C PRO A 118 -11.45 7.50 19.44
N LEU A 119 -10.62 6.49 19.67
CA LEU A 119 -9.53 6.59 20.64
C LEU A 119 -8.48 7.57 20.08
N ASP A 120 -7.79 8.29 20.95
CA ASP A 120 -6.67 9.14 20.54
C ASP A 120 -5.65 8.31 19.75
N ILE A 121 -5.22 8.87 18.61
CA ILE A 121 -4.25 8.24 17.73
C ILE A 121 -2.86 8.49 18.33
N PRO A 122 -2.15 7.44 18.79
CA PRO A 122 -0.79 7.58 19.28
C PRO A 122 0.17 8.00 18.16
N PRO A 123 1.36 8.54 18.50
CA PRO A 123 2.40 8.82 17.52
C PRO A 123 2.78 7.57 16.69
N PRO A 124 3.34 7.76 15.47
CA PRO A 124 3.86 6.66 14.67
C PRO A 124 4.79 5.73 15.46
N PHE A 125 4.61 4.42 15.27
CA PHE A 125 5.40 3.34 15.87
C PHE A 125 5.27 3.18 17.40
N ALA A 126 4.47 4.02 18.06
CA ALA A 126 4.25 3.89 19.50
C ALA A 126 3.34 2.71 19.85
N ARG A 127 2.38 2.35 18.99
CA ARG A 127 1.40 1.28 19.24
C ARG A 127 1.36 0.30 18.07
N TRP A 128 1.67 -0.97 18.36
CA TRP A 128 1.60 -2.06 17.38
C TRP A 128 0.52 -3.07 17.73
N HIS A 129 -0.20 -3.56 16.73
CA HIS A 129 -1.22 -4.60 16.88
C HIS A 129 -0.70 -5.87 16.24
N LEU A 130 -0.60 -6.94 17.04
CA LEU A 130 -0.07 -8.23 16.62
C LEU A 130 -1.20 -9.28 16.57
N ASP A 131 -1.12 -10.16 15.58
CA ASP A 131 -2.04 -11.30 15.44
C ASP A 131 -1.36 -12.44 14.66
N PHE A 132 -1.89 -13.65 14.82
CA PHE A 132 -1.48 -14.81 14.03
C PHE A 132 -2.53 -15.16 12.97
N ILE A 133 -2.08 -15.49 11.77
CA ILE A 133 -2.88 -16.20 10.79
C ILE A 133 -2.53 -17.68 10.89
N GLY A 134 -3.54 -18.48 11.27
CA GLY A 134 -3.38 -19.86 11.74
C GLY A 134 -3.28 -20.95 10.68
N GLU A 135 -3.03 -22.17 11.20
CA GLU A 135 -2.39 -23.33 10.53
C GLU A 135 -2.70 -23.43 9.04
N LEU A 136 -1.85 -22.78 8.27
CA LEU A 136 -1.82 -22.89 6.83
C LEU A 136 -1.15 -24.22 6.45
N PRO A 137 -1.39 -24.73 5.24
CA PRO A 137 -0.68 -25.90 4.74
C PRO A 137 0.84 -25.71 4.87
N ILE A 138 1.54 -26.72 5.38
CA ILE A 138 2.97 -26.61 5.70
C ILE A 138 3.75 -26.32 4.42
N THR A 139 4.60 -25.29 4.45
CA THR A 139 5.43 -24.95 3.28
C THR A 139 6.69 -25.79 3.19
N LYS A 140 7.42 -25.69 2.08
CA LYS A 140 8.74 -26.33 1.91
C LYS A 140 9.75 -25.89 2.97
N ASN A 141 9.60 -24.68 3.51
CA ASN A 141 10.44 -24.16 4.61
C ASN A 141 9.89 -24.50 6.00
N ASN A 142 8.94 -25.44 6.07
CA ASN A 142 8.29 -25.89 7.31
C ASN A 142 7.51 -24.78 8.04
N ASN A 143 7.05 -23.75 7.32
CA ASN A 143 6.21 -22.70 7.87
C ASN A 143 4.74 -23.12 7.90
N LYS A 144 4.04 -22.78 8.97
CA LYS A 144 2.59 -23.07 9.15
C LYS A 144 1.79 -21.91 9.73
N TRP A 145 2.46 -20.85 10.18
CA TRP A 145 1.83 -19.67 10.74
C TRP A 145 2.38 -18.41 10.06
N ILE A 146 1.56 -17.36 10.04
CA ILE A 146 2.02 -16.02 9.69
C ILE A 146 1.82 -15.13 10.92
N LEU A 147 2.90 -14.53 11.41
CA LEU A 147 2.85 -13.49 12.42
C LEU A 147 2.72 -12.13 11.71
N VAL A 148 1.67 -11.39 12.06
CA VAL A 148 1.35 -10.09 11.47
C VAL A 148 1.44 -9.03 12.56
N ALA A 149 2.07 -7.91 12.24
CA ALA A 149 2.01 -6.70 13.04
C ALA A 149 1.59 -5.49 12.20
N VAL A 150 0.80 -4.60 12.80
CA VAL A 150 0.35 -3.38 12.15
C VAL A 150 0.56 -2.20 13.09
N ASP A 151 1.32 -1.20 12.64
CA ASP A 151 1.43 0.07 13.36
C ASP A 151 0.09 0.80 13.34
N TYR A 152 -0.37 1.26 14.51
CA TYR A 152 -1.69 1.87 14.62
C TYR A 152 -1.77 3.23 13.93
N ALA A 153 -0.73 4.06 13.93
CA ALA A 153 -0.84 5.40 13.33
C ALA A 153 -0.83 5.33 11.80
N THR A 154 0.16 4.61 11.25
CA THR A 154 0.46 4.58 9.81
C THR A 154 -0.23 3.43 9.06
N ASN A 155 -0.78 2.45 9.78
CA ASN A 155 -1.22 1.16 9.25
C ASN A 155 -0.10 0.36 8.58
N TRP A 156 1.17 0.61 8.92
CA TRP A 156 2.32 -0.09 8.35
C TRP A 156 2.30 -1.58 8.72
N PRO A 157 2.20 -2.49 7.73
CA PRO A 157 2.17 -3.92 7.99
C PRO A 157 3.58 -4.53 7.98
N ILE A 158 3.78 -5.46 8.90
CA ILE A 158 4.89 -6.40 8.96
C ILE A 158 4.27 -7.80 8.94
N ILE A 159 4.81 -8.67 8.10
CA ILE A 159 4.28 -10.01 7.84
C ILE A 159 5.48 -10.95 7.81
N LYS A 160 5.49 -11.98 8.65
CA LYS A 160 6.59 -12.97 8.71
C LYS A 160 6.02 -14.38 8.84
N ALA A 161 6.51 -15.30 8.02
CA ALA A 161 6.21 -16.72 8.19
C ALA A 161 6.96 -17.26 9.41
N VAL A 162 6.30 -18.11 10.19
CA VAL A 162 6.95 -18.83 11.29
C VAL A 162 6.54 -20.31 11.32
N PRO A 163 7.47 -21.22 11.66
CA PRO A 163 7.16 -22.64 11.82
C PRO A 163 6.22 -22.90 12.99
N GLN A 164 6.27 -22.13 14.06
CA GLN A 164 5.41 -22.33 15.23
C GLN A 164 5.02 -20.99 15.86
N ALA A 165 3.79 -20.90 16.35
CA ALA A 165 3.31 -19.73 17.07
C ALA A 165 3.75 -19.79 18.54
N THR A 166 5.05 -19.63 18.82
CA THR A 166 5.61 -19.66 20.19
C THR A 166 5.87 -18.26 20.75
N GLY A 167 6.00 -18.17 22.08
CA GLY A 167 6.42 -16.94 22.76
C GLY A 167 7.76 -16.40 22.26
N GLU A 168 8.73 -17.30 22.02
CA GLU A 168 10.06 -16.97 21.50
C GLU A 168 9.99 -16.40 20.08
N ALA A 169 9.16 -16.99 19.21
CA ALA A 169 8.95 -16.47 17.86
C ALA A 169 8.37 -15.05 17.88
N ILE A 170 7.45 -14.77 18.81
CA ILE A 170 6.89 -13.42 18.99
C ILE A 170 7.95 -12.44 19.49
N VAL A 171 8.77 -12.82 20.46
CA VAL A 171 9.84 -11.96 20.99
C VAL A 171 10.88 -11.64 19.92
N ASN A 172 11.35 -12.64 19.18
CA ASN A 172 12.30 -12.44 18.08
C ASN A 172 11.71 -11.53 17.00
N PHE A 173 10.43 -11.74 16.66
CA PHE A 173 9.71 -10.89 15.72
C PHE A 173 9.63 -9.43 16.20
N ILE A 174 9.26 -9.18 17.46
CA ILE A 174 9.19 -7.82 18.01
C ILE A 174 10.58 -7.17 17.97
N TYR A 175 11.61 -7.90 18.36
CA TYR A 175 12.96 -7.38 18.39
C TYR A 175 13.48 -7.02 16.99
N GLU A 176 13.46 -7.98 16.07
CA GLU A 176 14.04 -7.86 14.72
C GLU A 176 13.22 -6.95 13.80
N GLU A 177 11.89 -7.04 13.87
CA GLU A 177 11.02 -6.38 12.90
C GLU A 177 10.49 -5.03 13.38
N ILE A 178 10.35 -4.85 14.70
CA ILE A 178 9.82 -3.61 15.28
C ILE A 178 10.95 -2.80 15.90
N VAL A 179 11.61 -3.32 16.94
CA VAL A 179 12.58 -2.56 17.74
C VAL A 179 13.79 -2.12 16.91
N GLN A 180 14.41 -3.02 16.15
CA GLN A 180 15.57 -2.69 15.34
C GLN A 180 15.28 -1.72 14.18
N LYS A 181 14.04 -1.69 13.67
CA LYS A 181 13.67 -0.93 12.45
C LYS A 181 12.96 0.40 12.75
N PHE A 182 12.13 0.43 13.78
CA PHE A 182 11.26 1.56 14.12
C PHE A 182 11.52 2.13 15.52
N GLY A 183 12.38 1.47 16.31
CA GLY A 183 12.63 1.81 17.70
C GLY A 183 11.68 1.10 18.66
N ASN A 184 11.90 1.31 19.95
CA ASN A 184 11.14 0.65 21.00
C ASN A 184 9.68 1.14 21.03
N PRO A 185 8.68 0.26 20.91
CA PRO A 185 7.28 0.68 20.99
C PRO A 185 6.91 1.08 22.43
N VAL A 186 5.91 1.95 22.57
CA VAL A 186 5.31 2.27 23.87
C VAL A 186 4.41 1.12 24.32
N GLU A 187 3.66 0.55 23.38
CA GLU A 187 2.76 -0.55 23.68
C GLU A 187 2.53 -1.51 22.49
N ILE A 188 2.27 -2.76 22.84
CA ILE A 188 1.87 -3.82 21.92
C ILE A 188 0.50 -4.33 22.33
N PHE A 189 -0.41 -4.35 21.37
CA PHE A 189 -1.75 -4.91 21.48
C PHE A 189 -1.80 -6.30 20.84
N THR A 190 -2.34 -7.28 21.57
CA THR A 190 -2.59 -8.63 21.05
C THR A 190 -3.98 -9.09 21.44
N ASP A 191 -4.46 -10.15 20.80
CA ASP A 191 -5.58 -10.91 21.33
C ASP A 191 -5.18 -11.68 22.61
N ARG A 192 -6.14 -12.44 23.17
CA ARG A 192 -5.94 -13.28 24.35
C ARG A 192 -5.46 -14.70 24.01
N GLY A 193 -4.89 -14.91 22.82
CA GLY A 193 -4.31 -16.18 22.44
C GLY A 193 -3.21 -16.63 23.40
N GLN A 194 -3.15 -17.92 23.72
CA GLN A 194 -2.19 -18.47 24.69
C GLN A 194 -0.73 -18.13 24.34
N ASN A 195 -0.40 -18.07 23.05
CA ASN A 195 0.93 -17.73 22.55
C ASN A 195 1.37 -16.34 23.00
N PHE A 196 0.46 -15.36 23.01
CA PHE A 196 0.69 -14.00 23.48
C PHE A 196 0.67 -13.86 25.00
N MET A 197 0.24 -14.89 25.74
CA MET A 197 0.30 -14.89 27.22
C MET A 197 1.54 -15.61 27.77
N SER A 198 2.51 -15.91 26.92
CA SER A 198 3.73 -16.61 27.35
C SER A 198 4.58 -15.79 28.33
N LYS A 199 5.20 -16.49 29.30
CA LYS A 199 6.09 -15.86 30.29
C LYS A 199 7.29 -15.15 29.64
N VAL A 200 7.83 -15.73 28.58
CA VAL A 200 8.97 -15.18 27.84
C VAL A 200 8.62 -13.82 27.23
N LEU A 201 7.43 -13.70 26.62
CA LEU A 201 6.95 -12.42 26.10
C LEU A 201 6.75 -11.40 27.23
N GLN A 202 6.11 -11.79 28.33
CA GLN A 202 5.91 -10.90 29.49
C GLN A 202 7.24 -10.35 30.02
N GLN A 203 8.23 -11.23 30.23
CA GLN A 203 9.56 -10.84 30.68
C GLN A 203 10.27 -9.91 29.69
N TYR A 204 10.16 -10.19 28.40
CA TYR A 204 10.72 -9.33 27.36
C TYR A 204 10.09 -7.93 27.34
N MET A 205 8.76 -7.85 27.44
CA MET A 205 8.04 -6.56 27.47
C MET A 205 8.44 -5.71 28.68
N VAL A 206 8.63 -6.32 29.84
CA VAL A 206 9.19 -5.65 31.04
C VAL A 206 10.62 -5.16 30.77
N LYS A 207 11.47 -5.98 30.16
CA LYS A 207 12.86 -5.63 29.85
C LYS A 207 12.97 -4.40 28.94
N ILE A 208 12.13 -4.34 27.90
CA ILE A 208 12.12 -3.20 26.96
C ILE A 208 11.26 -2.03 27.46
N LYS A 209 10.65 -2.13 28.66
CA LYS A 209 9.77 -1.12 29.24
C LYS A 209 8.59 -0.73 28.33
N ALA A 210 8.05 -1.70 27.59
CA ALA A 210 6.87 -1.53 26.75
C ALA A 210 5.66 -2.18 27.41
N LYS A 211 4.47 -1.59 27.22
CA LYS A 211 3.22 -2.14 27.76
C LYS A 211 2.67 -3.22 26.83
N HIS A 212 2.33 -4.38 27.39
CA HIS A 212 1.56 -5.38 26.67
C HIS A 212 0.08 -5.28 27.05
N THR A 213 -0.76 -4.90 26.09
CA THR A 213 -2.20 -4.72 26.30
C THR A 213 -2.99 -5.79 25.57
N LEU A 214 -3.85 -6.51 26.28
CA LEU A 214 -4.73 -7.52 25.70
C LEU A 214 -6.03 -6.89 25.25
N THR A 215 -6.56 -7.30 24.09
CA THR A 215 -7.90 -6.88 23.67
C THR A 215 -8.95 -7.39 24.65
N SER A 216 -9.88 -6.52 25.07
CA SER A 216 -11.00 -6.96 25.90
C SER A 216 -12.03 -7.69 25.04
N ALA A 217 -12.70 -8.70 25.62
CA ALA A 217 -13.77 -9.45 24.94
C ALA A 217 -14.95 -8.55 24.49
N PHE A 218 -15.09 -7.37 25.09
CA PHE A 218 -16.17 -6.41 24.83
C PHE A 218 -15.79 -5.24 23.90
N HIS A 219 -14.53 -5.14 23.46
CA HIS A 219 -14.09 -4.16 22.46
C HIS A 219 -13.45 -4.81 21.23
N PRO A 220 -14.27 -5.39 20.33
CA PRO A 220 -13.81 -5.96 19.05
C PRO A 220 -13.00 -4.98 18.18
N ARG A 221 -13.13 -3.66 18.41
CA ARG A 221 -12.37 -2.65 17.66
C ARG A 221 -10.89 -2.59 18.03
N SER A 222 -10.49 -3.08 19.20
CA SER A 222 -9.09 -2.99 19.66
C SER A 222 -8.11 -3.79 18.81
N ASN A 223 -8.53 -4.87 18.12
CA ASN A 223 -7.68 -5.55 17.13
C ASN A 223 -8.16 -5.39 15.68
N SER A 224 -9.19 -4.56 15.43
CA SER A 224 -9.84 -4.47 14.12
C SER A 224 -8.91 -4.03 12.98
N LYS A 225 -7.79 -3.36 13.29
CA LYS A 225 -6.75 -3.04 12.30
C LYS A 225 -6.03 -4.30 11.81
N CYS A 226 -5.59 -5.15 12.73
CA CYS A 226 -4.93 -6.40 12.38
C CYS A 226 -5.90 -7.34 11.65
N GLU A 227 -7.14 -7.46 12.14
CA GLU A 227 -8.17 -8.29 11.47
C GLU A 227 -8.40 -7.88 10.00
N ARG A 228 -8.52 -6.58 9.73
CA ARG A 228 -8.72 -6.08 8.36
C ARG A 228 -7.51 -6.35 7.48
N VAL A 229 -6.29 -6.14 8.00
CA VAL A 229 -5.06 -6.46 7.27
C VAL A 229 -4.97 -7.96 7.02
N ASN A 230 -5.32 -8.81 8.00
CA ASN A 230 -5.32 -10.26 7.88
C ASN A 230 -6.29 -10.74 6.80
N GLN A 231 -7.48 -10.12 6.67
CA GLN A 231 -8.40 -10.40 5.57
C GLN A 231 -7.82 -10.05 4.20
N ILE A 232 -7.10 -8.93 4.09
CA ILE A 232 -6.42 -8.51 2.86
C ILE A 232 -5.30 -9.50 2.51
N ILE A 233 -4.46 -9.87 3.49
CA ILE A 233 -3.36 -10.84 3.33
C ILE A 233 -3.91 -12.17 2.83
N LYS A 234 -4.92 -12.73 3.49
CA LYS A 234 -5.57 -13.99 3.08
C LYS A 234 -6.12 -13.91 1.66
N SER A 235 -6.74 -12.79 1.30
CA SER A 235 -7.28 -12.61 -0.06
C SER A 235 -6.17 -12.53 -1.11
N MET A 236 -5.06 -11.85 -0.84
CA MET A 236 -3.94 -11.75 -1.77
C MET A 236 -3.22 -13.10 -1.91
N LEU A 237 -2.92 -13.77 -0.80
CA LEU A 237 -2.26 -15.08 -0.80
C LEU A 237 -3.06 -16.11 -1.59
N LYS A 238 -4.38 -16.19 -1.36
CA LYS A 238 -5.25 -17.11 -2.12
C LYS A 238 -5.12 -16.92 -3.63
N LYS A 239 -4.90 -15.69 -4.09
CA LYS A 239 -4.77 -15.37 -5.52
C LYS A 239 -3.36 -15.63 -6.06
N TYR A 240 -2.31 -15.33 -5.29
CA TYR A 240 -0.93 -15.59 -5.71
C TYR A 240 -0.60 -17.08 -5.77
N VAL A 241 -1.04 -17.82 -4.76
CA VAL A 241 -0.83 -19.26 -4.65
C VAL A 241 -1.46 -20.04 -5.81
N ASN A 242 -2.59 -19.58 -6.33
CA ASN A 242 -3.27 -20.14 -7.52
C ASN A 242 -3.34 -21.69 -7.57
N GLY A 243 -3.55 -22.33 -6.41
CA GLY A 243 -3.65 -23.79 -6.29
C GLY A 243 -2.44 -24.49 -5.66
N ASP A 244 -1.24 -23.89 -5.66
CA ASP A 244 -0.05 -24.45 -5.02
C ASP A 244 0.03 -24.09 -3.53
N VAL A 245 -0.86 -24.69 -2.74
CA VAL A 245 -1.10 -24.28 -1.35
C VAL A 245 0.10 -24.43 -0.40
N HIS A 246 1.21 -25.01 -0.84
CA HIS A 246 2.43 -25.21 -0.06
C HIS A 246 3.55 -24.19 -0.35
N SER A 247 3.34 -23.23 -1.25
CA SER A 247 4.31 -22.16 -1.58
C SER A 247 3.90 -20.77 -1.09
N TRP A 248 2.93 -20.67 -0.18
CA TRP A 248 2.40 -19.37 0.26
C TRP A 248 3.45 -18.46 0.93
N ASP A 249 4.49 -19.02 1.55
CA ASP A 249 5.53 -18.24 2.22
C ASP A 249 6.45 -17.52 1.23
N GLU A 250 6.62 -18.05 0.02
CA GLU A 250 7.39 -17.45 -1.08
C GLU A 250 6.78 -16.11 -1.54
N TYR A 251 5.49 -15.89 -1.33
CA TYR A 251 4.77 -14.68 -1.75
C TYR A 251 4.60 -13.62 -0.66
N LEU A 252 5.06 -13.87 0.58
CA LEU A 252 4.82 -12.95 1.69
C LEU A 252 5.44 -11.57 1.48
N ASP A 253 6.63 -11.50 0.90
CA ASP A 253 7.29 -10.21 0.61
C ASP A 253 6.49 -9.39 -0.41
N THR A 254 5.97 -10.05 -1.44
CA THR A 254 5.08 -9.42 -2.44
C THR A 254 3.78 -8.93 -1.79
N VAL A 255 3.17 -9.74 -0.92
CA VAL A 255 1.96 -9.36 -0.18
C VAL A 255 2.22 -8.20 0.79
N SER A 256 3.35 -8.24 1.50
CA SER A 256 3.79 -7.20 2.42
C SER A 256 3.98 -5.87 1.70
N PHE A 257 4.69 -5.88 0.58
CA PHE A 257 4.86 -4.69 -0.26
C PHE A 257 3.52 -4.19 -0.82
N ALA A 258 2.67 -5.07 -1.35
CA ALA A 258 1.35 -4.71 -1.87
C ALA A 258 0.45 -4.06 -0.79
N CYS A 259 0.52 -4.53 0.45
CA CYS A 259 -0.19 -3.91 1.58
C CYS A 259 0.38 -2.53 1.95
N ARG A 260 1.71 -2.35 1.90
CA ARG A 260 2.38 -1.06 2.20
C ARG A 260 2.06 0.03 1.19
N ILE A 261 1.83 -0.31 -0.08
CA ILE A 261 1.59 0.68 -1.14
C ILE A 261 0.10 0.94 -1.43
N ARG A 262 -0.79 0.12 -0.86
CA ARG A 262 -2.24 0.24 -1.03
C ARG A 262 -2.81 1.45 -0.28
N ARG A 263 -3.61 2.27 -0.97
CA ARG A 263 -4.36 3.38 -0.35
C ARG A 263 -5.44 2.84 0.59
N HIS A 264 -5.45 3.28 1.84
CA HIS A 264 -6.54 2.99 2.78
C HIS A 264 -7.68 3.98 2.60
N ARG A 265 -8.93 3.49 2.61
CA ARG A 265 -10.13 4.34 2.45
C ARG A 265 -10.28 5.36 3.58
N THR A 266 -9.88 5.00 4.81
CA THR A 266 -10.02 5.85 5.99
C THR A 266 -9.03 7.00 6.01
N THR A 267 -7.76 6.73 5.67
CA THR A 267 -6.70 7.76 5.71
C THR A 267 -6.53 8.47 4.38
N GLY A 268 -6.99 7.91 3.26
CA GLY A 268 -6.68 8.44 1.93
C GLY A 268 -5.24 8.18 1.48
N TYR A 269 -4.39 7.56 2.31
CA TYR A 269 -2.98 7.36 2.02
C TYR A 269 -2.55 5.91 2.14
N SER A 270 -1.43 5.58 1.49
CA SER A 270 -0.76 4.29 1.64
C SER A 270 0.14 4.31 2.88
N PRO A 271 0.30 3.19 3.61
CA PRO A 271 1.20 3.12 4.76
C PRO A 271 2.64 3.55 4.43
N PHE A 272 3.13 3.23 3.23
CA PHE A 272 4.44 3.67 2.76
C PHE A 272 4.59 5.19 2.71
N PHE A 273 3.55 5.88 2.25
CA PHE A 273 3.53 7.32 2.23
C PHE A 273 3.50 7.92 3.64
N LEU A 274 2.71 7.33 4.55
CA LEU A 274 2.63 7.80 5.94
C LEU A 274 3.94 7.60 6.71
N VAL A 275 4.71 6.55 6.40
CA VAL A 275 6.01 6.27 7.04
C VAL A 275 7.14 7.11 6.45
N TYR A 276 7.23 7.21 5.12
CA TYR A 276 8.39 7.81 4.45
C TYR A 276 8.15 9.21 3.88
N GLY A 277 6.91 9.70 3.90
CA GLY A 277 6.53 10.99 3.29
C GLY A 277 6.62 11.03 1.77
N VAL A 278 6.90 9.89 1.11
CA VAL A 278 7.06 9.79 -0.34
C VAL A 278 6.36 8.55 -0.89
N HIS A 279 5.93 8.60 -2.15
CA HIS A 279 5.39 7.42 -2.81
C HIS A 279 6.52 6.47 -3.26
N PRO A 280 6.32 5.15 -3.14
CA PRO A 280 7.33 4.17 -3.52
C PRO A 280 7.52 4.12 -5.03
N ARG A 281 8.74 3.81 -5.46
CA ARG A 281 8.97 3.25 -6.80
C ARG A 281 8.47 1.83 -6.83
N ILE A 282 7.76 1.50 -7.89
CA ILE A 282 7.17 0.19 -8.10
C ILE A 282 8.05 -0.56 -9.13
N PRO A 283 8.29 -1.88 -8.96
CA PRO A 283 8.99 -2.67 -9.99
C PRO A 283 8.36 -2.50 -11.38
N GLY A 284 9.17 -2.25 -12.40
CA GLY A 284 8.71 -1.95 -13.77
C GLY A 284 8.32 -0.49 -14.02
N ASP A 285 8.35 0.37 -13.00
CA ASP A 285 8.10 1.81 -13.15
C ASP A 285 9.37 2.56 -13.56
N PHE A 286 9.51 2.85 -14.86
CA PHE A 286 10.59 3.68 -15.40
C PHE A 286 10.41 5.18 -15.07
N HIS A 287 9.23 5.58 -14.59
CA HIS A 287 9.01 6.94 -14.14
C HIS A 287 9.52 7.06 -12.70
N ARG A 288 10.57 7.85 -12.51
CA ARG A 288 10.96 8.30 -11.17
C ARG A 288 9.75 9.05 -10.61
N PRO A 289 9.10 8.62 -9.51
CA PRO A 289 8.27 9.51 -8.73
C PRO A 289 9.24 10.58 -8.25
N PHE A 290 9.28 11.69 -8.99
CA PHE A 290 9.99 12.86 -8.52
C PHE A 290 9.36 13.21 -7.20
N ILE A 291 10.20 13.36 -6.17
CA ILE A 291 9.83 14.15 -5.00
C ILE A 291 9.52 15.51 -5.59
N GLN A 292 8.24 15.79 -5.79
CA GLN A 292 7.84 17.12 -6.19
C GLN A 292 8.10 18.02 -4.99
N ASP A 293 8.49 19.26 -5.22
CA ASP A 293 8.25 20.36 -4.28
C ASP A 293 6.73 20.64 -4.13
N THR A 294 5.85 19.67 -4.43
CA THR A 294 4.39 19.79 -4.46
C THR A 294 3.67 18.69 -3.67
N THR A 295 4.40 17.91 -2.87
CA THR A 295 3.84 17.47 -1.57
C THR A 295 3.71 18.64 -0.59
N GLU A 296 4.17 19.84 -0.98
CA GLU A 296 4.28 21.04 -0.15
C GLU A 296 3.03 21.93 -0.16
N THR A 297 2.10 21.70 -1.09
CA THR A 297 0.87 22.51 -1.27
C THR A 297 -0.41 21.69 -1.39
N ASP A 298 -0.32 20.36 -1.22
CA ASP A 298 -1.50 19.53 -1.04
C ASP A 298 -2.11 19.86 0.34
N PRO A 299 -3.37 20.35 0.42
CA PRO A 299 -4.03 20.66 1.69
C PRO A 299 -4.01 19.49 2.67
N GLU A 300 -3.91 18.28 2.11
CA GLU A 300 -3.97 16.99 2.76
C GLU A 300 -2.59 16.58 3.37
N LEU A 301 -1.49 17.30 3.04
CA LEU A 301 -0.11 17.12 3.55
C LEU A 301 0.38 18.24 4.48
N LEU A 302 -0.29 19.38 4.50
CA LEU A 302 0.00 20.51 5.39
C LEU A 302 -0.24 20.19 6.87
N THR A 303 -0.73 19.00 7.20
CA THR A 303 -1.10 18.62 8.56
C THR A 303 0.05 18.09 9.41
N GLU A 304 1.23 17.73 8.88
CA GLU A 304 2.29 17.15 9.73
C GLU A 304 3.75 17.57 9.40
N ASN A 305 4.46 17.91 10.48
CA ASN A 305 5.86 18.38 10.60
C ASN A 305 6.95 17.48 9.96
N ALA A 306 6.61 16.32 9.38
CA ALA A 306 7.57 15.36 8.86
C ALA A 306 8.35 15.87 7.63
N LEU A 307 7.67 16.57 6.73
CA LEU A 307 8.29 17.11 5.50
C LEU A 307 9.26 18.26 5.78
N GLN A 308 8.89 19.18 6.69
CA GLN A 308 9.79 20.24 7.14
C GLN A 308 11.09 19.67 7.73
N ARG A 309 11.00 18.56 8.49
CA ARG A 309 12.15 17.89 9.08
C ARG A 309 13.05 17.23 8.02
N ILE A 310 12.46 16.62 6.98
CA ILE A 310 13.22 16.06 5.85
C ILE A 310 13.95 17.17 5.08
N ARG A 311 13.34 18.35 4.89
CA ARG A 311 14.02 19.51 4.28
C ARG A 311 15.20 20.00 5.10
N GLN A 312 15.01 20.20 6.40
CA GLN A 312 16.11 20.60 7.30
C GLN A 312 17.26 19.59 7.28
N LEU A 313 16.96 18.29 7.20
CA LEU A 313 17.98 17.25 7.09
C LEU A 313 18.71 17.28 5.73
N ARG A 314 18.01 17.63 4.64
CA ARG A 314 18.62 17.80 3.32
C ARG A 314 19.54 19.01 3.29
N GLU A 315 19.10 20.15 3.80
CA GLU A 315 19.89 21.38 3.89
C GLU A 315 21.13 21.20 4.79
N LYS A 316 20.97 20.58 5.96
CA LYS A 316 22.07 20.25 6.87
C LYS A 316 23.10 19.26 6.32
N ARG A 317 22.80 18.56 5.22
CA ARG A 317 23.70 17.60 4.58
C ARG A 317 24.61 18.25 3.53
N PHE A 318 24.31 19.49 3.14
CA PHE A 318 25.10 20.29 2.20
C PHE A 318 25.90 21.42 2.90
N ILE A 319 25.95 21.40 4.24
CA ILE A 319 26.87 22.18 5.08
C ILE A 319 27.93 21.21 5.60
#